data_AF-A0A2W5RY73-F1
#
_entry.id   AF-A0A2W5RY73-F1
#
_cell.length_a   1.000
_cell.length_b   1.000
_cell.length_c   1.000
_cell.angle_alpha   90.00
_cell.angle_beta   90.00
_cell.angle_gamma   90.00
#
_symmetry.space_group_name_H-M   'P 1'
#
loop_
_entity.id
_entity.type
_entity.pdbx_description
1 polymer ?
#
loop_
_entity_poly.entity_id
_entity_poly.type
_entity_poly.pdbx_seq_one_letter_code
_entity_poly.pdbx_strand_id
1 'polypeptide(L)'
;LPPDGRPYDPVVTLNGWTLPWRMNGNVKEFHLVAEPVVREMAPGFKVNMWGYNGQSPGPTIEVVEGDRVRIFVTNRLPEHTTVHWHGQRLPNGMDGVGGITQPHIPPGKTFVYEFTARRPGTFMYHPHADEMVQMAMGMMGFWVTHPKDRADPRIARVQRDFCFLLGAFDVEPGSATPKVNTMTDFNTWAFNSRVFPGIDSMNVRQGDRVRIRVGNLTMTNHPIHVHGHEFEVTGTDGGPVPPSARWPEVTADIAVGQMRQVEFVADEAGDWAFHCHKSHHTMGPMGHDVPTMIGVEQKDLVAKIQKLVPDYMVMGDKGMADMGAMEMPLPDNTLPMMAGQGPFGPAEMGGMFTLLKVRAGQKPGDYRDPGWFRHPAGTVAREVPDDRAPPASRAPGAGAAPAANAVRKPAGGHHH
;
A
#
# COMPACT_ATOMS: atom_id res chain seq x y z
N LEU A 1 -9.35 23.88 5.79
CA LEU A 1 -10.58 23.48 6.50
C LEU A 1 -11.58 24.63 6.42
N PRO A 2 -12.86 24.38 6.10
CA PRO A 2 -13.91 25.37 6.30
C PRO A 2 -13.88 25.91 7.75
N PRO A 3 -14.10 27.21 7.96
CA PRO A 3 -13.85 27.88 9.24
C PRO A 3 -14.85 27.52 10.37
N ASP A 4 -15.89 26.77 10.05
CA ASP A 4 -17.15 26.64 10.79
C ASP A 4 -17.39 25.25 11.42
N GLY A 5 -16.39 24.35 11.37
CA GLY A 5 -16.44 23.03 12.01
C GLY A 5 -15.65 22.93 13.32
N ARG A 6 -15.78 21.78 14.01
CA ARG A 6 -14.93 21.49 15.18
C ARG A 6 -13.46 21.35 14.75
N PRO A 7 -12.50 21.89 15.51
CA PRO A 7 -11.08 21.79 15.16
C PRO A 7 -10.55 20.37 15.34
N TYR A 8 -9.67 19.95 14.44
CA TYR A 8 -8.92 18.70 14.50
C TYR A 8 -7.55 18.85 13.82
N ASP A 9 -6.63 17.93 14.10
CA ASP A 9 -5.33 17.86 13.40
C ASP A 9 -5.51 16.93 12.19
N PRO A 10 -5.46 17.44 10.93
CA PRO A 10 -5.78 16.64 9.76
C PRO A 10 -4.74 15.55 9.48
N VAL A 11 -5.18 14.46 8.87
CA VAL A 11 -4.31 13.37 8.40
C VAL A 11 -3.79 13.64 6.98
N VAL A 12 -2.72 12.92 6.59
CA VAL A 12 -2.17 12.93 5.23
C VAL A 12 -2.30 11.56 4.60
N THR A 13 -3.07 11.50 3.51
CA THR A 13 -3.11 10.33 2.63
C THR A 13 -2.18 10.60 1.46
N LEU A 14 -1.03 9.90 1.41
CA LEU A 14 -0.05 10.08 0.34
C LEU A 14 -0.69 9.84 -1.03
N ASN A 15 -0.39 10.72 -1.99
CA ASN A 15 -1.00 10.73 -3.32
C ASN A 15 -2.54 10.74 -3.33
N GLY A 16 -3.17 11.29 -2.28
CA GLY A 16 -4.60 11.46 -2.14
C GLY A 16 -4.97 12.80 -1.52
N TRP A 17 -6.23 12.95 -1.09
CA TRP A 17 -6.75 14.19 -0.53
C TRP A 17 -7.94 13.94 0.40
N THR A 18 -8.29 14.93 1.21
CA THR A 18 -9.44 14.88 2.12
C THR A 18 -10.70 15.33 1.40
N LEU A 19 -11.82 14.62 1.60
CA LEU A 19 -13.10 14.94 1.00
C LEU A 19 -13.60 16.30 1.56
N PRO A 20 -13.86 17.30 0.69
CA PRO A 20 -14.36 18.58 1.12
C PRO A 20 -15.75 18.44 1.71
N TRP A 21 -16.04 19.34 2.63
CA TRP A 21 -17.31 19.40 3.31
C TRP A 21 -17.74 20.85 3.51
N ARG A 22 -19.02 21.01 3.84
CA ARG A 22 -19.60 22.28 4.28
C ARG A 22 -20.49 22.03 5.50
N MET A 23 -20.71 23.05 6.33
CA MET A 23 -21.78 22.98 7.32
C MET A 23 -23.12 23.36 6.69
N ASN A 24 -24.16 22.61 7.05
CA ASN A 24 -25.56 22.97 6.83
C ASN A 24 -26.29 22.87 8.18
N GLY A 25 -26.42 24.02 8.86
CA GLY A 25 -26.83 24.05 10.26
C GLY A 25 -25.82 23.29 11.14
N ASN A 26 -26.29 22.29 11.89
CA ASN A 26 -25.44 21.43 12.72
C ASN A 26 -25.00 20.14 12.04
N VAL A 27 -25.17 20.03 10.71
CA VAL A 27 -24.82 18.85 9.91
C VAL A 27 -23.63 19.14 9.03
N LYS A 28 -22.61 18.27 9.08
CA LYS A 28 -21.44 18.27 8.22
C LYS A 28 -21.77 17.52 6.93
N GLU A 29 -21.88 18.25 5.83
CA GLU A 29 -22.29 17.69 4.54
C GLU A 29 -21.08 17.37 3.64
N PHE A 30 -21.12 16.20 3.03
CA PHE A 30 -20.14 15.71 2.07
C PHE A 30 -20.83 15.29 0.78
N HIS A 31 -20.10 15.33 -0.33
CA HIS A 31 -20.55 14.78 -1.62
C HIS A 31 -19.51 13.80 -2.15
N LEU A 32 -19.88 12.53 -2.12
CA LEU A 32 -19.08 11.42 -2.63
C LEU A 32 -19.66 10.97 -3.98
N VAL A 33 -18.82 10.78 -4.99
CA VAL A 33 -19.25 10.41 -6.35
C VAL A 33 -18.53 9.16 -6.75
N ALA A 34 -19.24 8.03 -6.86
CA ALA A 34 -18.71 6.79 -7.40
C ALA A 34 -18.63 6.88 -8.93
N GLU A 35 -17.44 6.72 -9.52
CA GLU A 35 -17.25 6.88 -10.97
C GLU A 35 -16.05 6.07 -11.51
N PRO A 36 -16.03 5.74 -12.82
CA PRO A 36 -14.82 5.23 -13.46
C PRO A 36 -13.69 6.28 -13.42
N VAL A 37 -12.48 5.84 -13.14
CA VAL A 37 -11.28 6.67 -13.00
C VAL A 37 -10.08 5.99 -13.66
N VAL A 38 -9.05 6.77 -13.99
CA VAL A 38 -7.76 6.24 -14.42
C VAL A 38 -6.72 6.62 -13.36
N ARG A 39 -6.05 5.63 -12.80
CA ARG A 39 -5.01 5.82 -11.80
C ARG A 39 -3.67 5.44 -12.40
N GLU A 40 -2.77 6.39 -12.55
CA GLU A 40 -1.35 6.05 -12.68
C GLU A 40 -0.93 5.42 -11.34
N MET A 41 -0.40 4.20 -11.34
CA MET A 41 0.05 3.53 -10.12
C MET A 41 1.55 3.71 -9.90
N ALA A 42 2.31 3.76 -11.00
CA ALA A 42 3.72 4.12 -11.09
C ALA A 42 3.99 4.84 -12.43
N PRO A 43 5.12 5.55 -12.60
CA PRO A 43 5.42 6.26 -13.84
C PRO A 43 5.24 5.37 -15.08
N GLY A 44 4.35 5.77 -15.99
CA GLY A 44 4.06 5.03 -17.22
C GLY A 44 3.13 3.82 -17.08
N PHE A 45 2.71 3.47 -15.87
CA PHE A 45 1.78 2.38 -15.58
C PHE A 45 0.44 2.93 -15.06
N LYS A 46 -0.58 2.89 -15.92
CA LYS A 46 -1.93 3.41 -15.70
C LYS A 46 -2.95 2.28 -15.66
N VAL A 47 -3.86 2.35 -14.71
CA VAL A 47 -4.90 1.34 -14.49
C VAL A 47 -6.27 2.00 -14.52
N ASN A 48 -7.16 1.44 -15.32
CA ASN A 48 -8.59 1.73 -15.32
C ASN A 48 -9.19 1.16 -14.05
N MET A 49 -9.73 2.03 -13.21
CA MET A 49 -10.26 1.71 -11.91
C MET A 49 -11.66 2.29 -11.77
N TRP A 50 -12.37 1.86 -10.74
CA TRP A 50 -13.52 2.59 -10.23
C TRP A 50 -13.14 3.19 -8.89
N GLY A 51 -13.57 4.43 -8.65
CA GLY A 51 -13.14 5.18 -7.50
C GLY A 51 -14.21 6.13 -7.01
N TYR A 52 -13.79 7.04 -6.14
CA TYR A 52 -14.64 8.11 -5.65
C TYR A 52 -13.99 9.47 -5.90
N ASN A 53 -14.78 10.42 -6.44
CA ASN A 53 -14.37 11.79 -6.71
C ASN A 53 -13.06 11.87 -7.51
N GLY A 54 -13.00 11.12 -8.62
CA GLY A 54 -11.88 11.16 -9.56
C GLY A 54 -10.63 10.35 -9.18
N GLN A 55 -10.63 9.56 -8.08
CA GLN A 55 -9.49 8.69 -7.76
C GLN A 55 -9.83 7.39 -7.02
N SER A 56 -8.89 6.44 -7.07
CA SER A 56 -8.79 5.29 -6.17
C SER A 56 -7.46 5.36 -5.38
N PRO A 57 -7.47 5.11 -4.07
CA PRO A 57 -8.64 5.13 -3.20
C PRO A 57 -9.35 6.48 -3.30
N GLY A 58 -10.62 6.51 -2.94
CA GLY A 58 -11.38 7.74 -2.79
C GLY A 58 -10.80 8.67 -1.72
N PRO A 59 -11.28 9.92 -1.68
CA PRO A 59 -10.79 10.92 -0.74
C PRO A 59 -11.07 10.52 0.72
N THR A 60 -10.16 10.90 1.63
CA THR A 60 -10.30 10.60 3.05
C THR A 60 -11.42 11.43 3.67
N ILE A 61 -12.37 10.78 4.33
CA ILE A 61 -13.43 11.47 5.05
C ILE A 61 -12.95 11.73 6.48
N GLU A 62 -12.87 13.00 6.87
CA GLU A 62 -12.43 13.40 8.21
C GLU A 62 -13.57 14.09 8.97
N VAL A 63 -13.85 13.59 10.17
CA VAL A 63 -14.93 14.09 11.04
C VAL A 63 -14.43 14.16 12.48
N VAL A 64 -15.12 14.89 13.34
CA VAL A 64 -14.88 14.88 14.79
C VAL A 64 -15.95 14.03 15.46
N GLU A 65 -15.58 13.27 16.48
CA GLU A 65 -16.52 12.52 17.31
C GLU A 65 -17.70 13.39 17.76
N GLY A 66 -18.91 12.91 17.51
CA GLY A 66 -20.16 13.60 17.77
C GLY A 66 -20.60 14.57 16.65
N ASP A 67 -19.90 14.64 15.52
CA ASP A 67 -20.41 15.31 14.33
C ASP A 67 -21.61 14.53 13.77
N ARG A 68 -22.68 15.26 13.41
CA ARG A 68 -23.75 14.73 12.56
C ARG A 68 -23.31 14.91 11.12
N VAL A 69 -23.20 13.81 10.39
CA VAL A 69 -22.73 13.78 9.00
C VAL A 69 -23.91 13.53 8.08
N ARG A 70 -23.90 14.15 6.91
CA ARG A 70 -24.78 13.84 5.79
C ARG A 70 -23.95 13.69 4.53
N ILE A 71 -24.02 12.53 3.90
CA ILE A 71 -23.17 12.19 2.76
C ILE A 71 -24.08 11.88 1.59
N PHE A 72 -24.03 12.76 0.59
CA PHE A 72 -24.66 12.52 -0.70
C PHE A 72 -23.75 11.60 -1.51
N VAL A 73 -24.24 10.43 -1.90
CA VAL A 73 -23.51 9.48 -2.73
C VAL A 73 -24.15 9.45 -4.10
N THR A 74 -23.47 10.01 -5.10
CA THR A 74 -23.91 9.96 -6.51
C THR A 74 -23.24 8.79 -7.21
N ASN A 75 -24.04 7.94 -7.85
CA ASN A 75 -23.53 6.84 -8.66
C ASN A 75 -23.40 7.25 -10.13
N ARG A 76 -22.18 7.28 -10.67
CA ARG A 76 -21.87 7.45 -12.10
C ARG A 76 -21.22 6.22 -12.72
N LEU A 77 -21.23 5.08 -12.02
CA LEU A 77 -20.81 3.80 -12.57
C LEU A 77 -21.81 3.30 -13.62
N PRO A 78 -21.40 2.38 -14.49
CA PRO A 78 -22.31 1.74 -15.44
C PRO A 78 -23.31 0.79 -14.74
N GLU A 79 -23.10 0.48 -13.46
CA GLU A 79 -23.95 -0.43 -12.69
C GLU A 79 -24.37 0.16 -11.34
N HIS A 80 -25.16 -0.60 -10.59
CA HIS A 80 -25.66 -0.19 -9.29
C HIS A 80 -24.55 -0.24 -8.22
N THR A 81 -24.66 0.55 -7.16
CA THR A 81 -23.67 0.54 -6.08
C THR A 81 -24.33 0.82 -4.73
N THR A 82 -23.57 0.72 -3.65
CA THR A 82 -23.86 1.22 -2.31
C THR A 82 -22.55 1.67 -1.65
N VAL A 83 -22.60 2.20 -0.43
CA VAL A 83 -21.38 2.48 0.35
C VAL A 83 -21.59 2.03 1.78
N HIS A 84 -20.81 1.04 2.20
CA HIS A 84 -20.69 0.61 3.58
C HIS A 84 -19.62 1.43 4.31
N TRP A 85 -19.93 1.82 5.54
CA TRP A 85 -19.08 2.65 6.40
C TRP A 85 -18.34 1.77 7.42
N HIS A 86 -17.36 1.00 6.93
CA HIS A 86 -16.66 -0.03 7.67
C HIS A 86 -16.18 0.43 9.06
N GLY A 87 -16.73 -0.16 10.10
CA GLY A 87 -16.41 0.15 11.50
C GLY A 87 -17.18 1.34 12.10
N GLN A 88 -18.09 1.98 11.37
CA GLN A 88 -19.00 2.97 11.96
C GLN A 88 -20.13 2.30 12.77
N ARG A 89 -20.53 2.95 13.86
CA ARG A 89 -21.74 2.58 14.62
C ARG A 89 -22.87 3.52 14.23
N LEU A 90 -23.79 3.05 13.40
CA LEU A 90 -24.81 3.86 12.73
C LEU A 90 -26.21 3.21 12.81
N PRO A 91 -27.30 3.93 12.50
CA PRO A 91 -28.62 3.33 12.34
C PRO A 91 -28.59 2.29 11.22
N ASN A 92 -29.27 1.15 11.40
CA ASN A 92 -29.18 0.03 10.46
C ASN A 92 -29.50 0.42 9.00
N GLY A 93 -30.50 1.26 8.75
CA GLY A 93 -30.83 1.73 7.40
C GLY A 93 -29.79 2.64 6.72
N MET A 94 -28.70 3.00 7.41
CA MET A 94 -27.58 3.80 6.89
C MET A 94 -26.32 2.97 6.66
N ASP A 95 -26.40 1.64 6.79
CA ASP A 95 -25.24 0.75 6.80
C ASP A 95 -24.65 0.45 5.43
N GLY A 96 -25.40 0.66 4.34
CA GLY A 96 -24.84 0.51 3.00
C GLY A 96 -24.91 -0.88 2.38
N VAL A 97 -25.54 -1.87 3.00
CA VAL A 97 -25.62 -3.22 2.45
C VAL A 97 -26.83 -3.34 1.52
N GLY A 98 -26.57 -3.46 0.22
CA GLY A 98 -27.59 -3.56 -0.82
C GLY A 98 -28.50 -4.77 -0.62
N GLY A 99 -29.82 -4.56 -0.66
CA GLY A 99 -30.82 -5.63 -0.48
C GLY A 99 -31.06 -6.06 0.97
N ILE A 100 -30.21 -5.66 1.92
CA ILE A 100 -30.38 -5.97 3.35
C ILE A 100 -30.82 -4.72 4.11
N THR A 101 -29.99 -3.68 4.11
CA THR A 101 -30.24 -2.47 4.91
C THR A 101 -30.77 -1.30 4.08
N GLN A 102 -30.64 -1.38 2.75
CA GLN A 102 -31.15 -0.39 1.82
C GLN A 102 -31.36 -0.95 0.41
N PRO A 103 -32.12 -0.25 -0.46
CA PRO A 103 -32.03 -0.45 -1.91
C PRO A 103 -30.66 -0.07 -2.46
N HIS A 104 -30.25 -0.71 -3.54
CA HIS A 104 -29.08 -0.30 -4.33
C HIS A 104 -29.27 1.12 -4.88
N ILE A 105 -28.17 1.86 -5.06
CA ILE A 105 -28.14 3.15 -5.74
C ILE A 105 -28.02 2.90 -7.25
N PRO A 106 -29.07 3.12 -8.07
CA PRO A 106 -28.98 2.88 -9.51
C PRO A 106 -28.04 3.88 -10.20
N PRO A 107 -27.53 3.57 -11.41
CA PRO A 107 -26.78 4.52 -12.22
C PRO A 107 -27.48 5.87 -12.36
N GLY A 108 -26.71 6.95 -12.21
CA GLY A 108 -27.19 8.34 -12.30
C GLY A 108 -28.01 8.82 -11.10
N LYS A 109 -28.24 7.99 -10.08
CA LYS A 109 -29.00 8.38 -8.88
C LYS A 109 -28.08 8.78 -7.74
N THR A 110 -28.65 9.56 -6.81
CA THR A 110 -27.97 10.00 -5.60
C THR A 110 -28.76 9.57 -4.38
N PHE A 111 -28.09 8.91 -3.43
CA PHE A 111 -28.67 8.55 -2.13
C PHE A 111 -28.01 9.36 -1.02
N VAL A 112 -28.67 9.43 0.14
CA VAL A 112 -28.18 10.18 1.29
C VAL A 112 -27.98 9.24 2.47
N TYR A 113 -26.79 9.29 3.06
CA TYR A 113 -26.48 8.64 4.33
C TYR A 113 -26.36 9.71 5.41
N GLU A 114 -27.09 9.57 6.51
CA GLU A 114 -27.08 10.56 7.59
C GLU A 114 -27.01 9.87 8.96
N PHE A 115 -25.94 10.13 9.70
CA PHE A 115 -25.71 9.54 11.02
C PHE A 115 -24.76 10.40 11.86
N THR A 116 -24.46 9.96 13.09
CA THR A 116 -23.50 10.62 13.97
C THR A 116 -22.23 9.79 14.07
N ALA A 117 -21.06 10.41 13.91
CA ALA A 117 -19.77 9.75 14.13
C ALA A 117 -19.57 9.53 15.64
N ARG A 118 -19.76 8.30 16.13
CA ARG A 118 -19.93 8.06 17.59
C ARG A 118 -18.64 7.87 18.38
N ARG A 119 -17.52 7.61 17.72
CA ARG A 119 -16.25 7.26 18.39
C ARG A 119 -15.05 7.67 17.54
N PRO A 120 -13.93 8.07 18.17
CA PRO A 120 -12.68 8.29 17.45
C PRO A 120 -12.09 6.97 16.95
N GLY A 121 -11.30 7.05 15.89
CA GLY A 121 -10.61 5.89 15.33
C GLY A 121 -10.32 6.04 13.84
N THR A 122 -9.62 5.03 13.31
CA THR A 122 -9.39 4.85 11.88
C THR A 122 -10.36 3.79 11.36
N PHE A 123 -11.04 4.13 10.27
CA PHE A 123 -12.09 3.34 9.64
C PHE A 123 -11.92 3.41 8.12
N MET A 124 -12.78 2.70 7.39
CA MET A 124 -12.78 2.70 5.93
C MET A 124 -14.22 2.89 5.43
N TYR A 125 -14.35 3.14 4.14
CA TYR A 125 -15.61 2.98 3.44
C TYR A 125 -15.36 2.28 2.11
N HIS A 126 -16.31 1.46 1.69
CA HIS A 126 -16.20 0.66 0.47
C HIS A 126 -17.61 0.24 0.01
N PRO A 127 -17.80 -0.15 -1.26
CA PRO A 127 -19.10 -0.62 -1.72
C PRO A 127 -19.47 -1.94 -1.05
N HIS A 128 -20.78 -2.17 -0.96
CA HIS A 128 -21.34 -3.45 -0.53
C HIS A 128 -22.48 -3.85 -1.50
N ALA A 129 -22.18 -3.64 -2.78
CA ALA A 129 -22.95 -3.97 -3.97
C ALA A 129 -21.94 -4.36 -5.04
N ASP A 130 -22.17 -5.49 -5.73
CA ASP A 130 -21.19 -6.16 -6.60
C ASP A 130 -19.75 -6.03 -6.07
N GLU A 131 -19.55 -6.48 -4.82
CA GLU A 131 -18.28 -6.28 -4.11
C GLU A 131 -17.11 -6.88 -4.89
N MET A 132 -17.33 -8.03 -5.56
CA MET A 132 -16.33 -8.68 -6.40
C MET A 132 -15.76 -7.70 -7.44
N VAL A 133 -16.62 -7.09 -8.27
CA VAL A 133 -16.16 -6.19 -9.33
C VAL A 133 -15.69 -4.86 -8.75
N GLN A 134 -16.47 -4.25 -7.86
CA GLN A 134 -16.21 -2.88 -7.41
C GLN A 134 -14.94 -2.80 -6.55
N MET A 135 -14.69 -3.78 -5.69
CA MET A 135 -13.47 -3.86 -4.90
C MET A 135 -12.26 -4.19 -5.77
N ALA A 136 -12.38 -5.15 -6.69
CA ALA A 136 -11.29 -5.51 -7.61
C ALA A 136 -10.90 -4.35 -8.55
N MET A 137 -11.85 -3.46 -8.85
CA MET A 137 -11.62 -2.22 -9.59
C MET A 137 -11.08 -1.07 -8.70
N GLY A 138 -10.93 -1.27 -7.39
CA GLY A 138 -10.27 -0.33 -6.48
C GLY A 138 -11.20 0.64 -5.76
N MET A 139 -12.51 0.39 -5.68
CA MET A 139 -13.44 1.27 -4.96
C MET A 139 -13.33 1.10 -3.45
N MET A 140 -12.61 2.02 -2.82
CA MET A 140 -12.43 2.05 -1.37
C MET A 140 -11.92 3.42 -0.92
N GLY A 141 -12.02 3.75 0.36
CA GLY A 141 -11.43 4.97 0.91
C GLY A 141 -11.34 4.97 2.42
N PHE A 142 -10.65 5.96 2.97
CA PHE A 142 -10.47 6.10 4.41
C PHE A 142 -11.56 6.93 5.07
N TRP A 143 -11.86 6.58 6.32
CA TRP A 143 -12.62 7.39 7.24
C TRP A 143 -11.82 7.59 8.53
N VAL A 144 -11.60 8.83 8.94
CA VAL A 144 -10.97 9.16 10.22
C VAL A 144 -11.93 9.97 11.07
N THR A 145 -12.26 9.42 12.25
CA THR A 145 -12.96 10.16 13.29
C THR A 145 -11.93 10.66 14.30
N HIS A 146 -11.72 11.96 14.33
CA HIS A 146 -10.87 12.66 15.31
C HIS A 146 -11.58 12.72 16.67
N PRO A 147 -10.85 12.67 17.80
CA PRO A 147 -11.47 12.79 19.11
C PRO A 147 -12.07 14.17 19.33
N LYS A 148 -13.22 14.21 20.01
CA LYS A 148 -13.82 15.49 20.42
C LYS A 148 -12.96 16.20 21.46
N ASP A 149 -12.43 15.42 22.40
CA ASP A 149 -11.48 15.89 23.40
C ASP A 149 -10.05 15.70 22.88
N ARG A 150 -9.36 16.80 22.60
CA ARG A 150 -7.96 16.78 22.14
C ARG A 150 -6.97 16.35 23.23
N ALA A 151 -7.42 16.23 24.47
CA ALA A 151 -6.66 15.72 25.61
C ALA A 151 -7.04 14.29 26.00
N ASP A 152 -7.76 13.54 25.13
CA ASP A 152 -8.10 12.13 25.38
C ASP A 152 -6.83 11.33 25.73
N PRO A 153 -6.74 10.74 26.93
CA PRO A 153 -5.52 10.06 27.39
C PRO A 153 -5.17 8.82 26.56
N ARG A 154 -6.10 8.32 25.74
CA ARG A 154 -5.89 7.17 24.84
C ARG A 154 -5.30 7.58 23.50
N ILE A 155 -5.28 8.87 23.15
CA ILE A 155 -4.87 9.36 21.84
C ILE A 155 -3.82 10.45 22.02
N ALA A 156 -2.56 10.13 21.73
CA ALA A 156 -1.50 11.13 21.78
C ALA A 156 -1.68 12.17 20.67
N ARG A 157 -1.27 13.40 20.93
CA ARG A 157 -1.10 14.39 19.87
C ARG A 157 0.16 14.06 19.08
N VAL A 158 0.07 14.09 17.75
CA VAL A 158 1.18 13.76 16.85
C VAL A 158 1.48 14.95 15.93
N GLN A 159 2.72 15.04 15.45
CA GLN A 159 3.13 16.07 14.50
C GLN A 159 2.90 15.63 13.05
N ARG A 160 2.86 14.30 12.82
CA ARG A 160 2.66 13.67 11.51
C ARG A 160 1.66 12.53 11.66
N ASP A 161 0.64 12.50 10.82
CA ASP A 161 -0.41 11.47 10.83
C ASP A 161 -0.67 11.03 9.38
N PHE A 162 -0.30 9.80 9.04
CA PHE A 162 -0.35 9.27 7.67
C PHE A 162 -1.37 8.14 7.52
N CYS A 163 -2.00 8.04 6.36
CA CYS A 163 -2.96 6.98 6.01
C CYS A 163 -2.48 6.13 4.81
N PHE A 164 -2.56 4.80 4.96
CA PHE A 164 -2.23 3.80 3.93
C PHE A 164 -3.32 2.74 3.77
N LEU A 165 -4.02 2.77 2.65
CA LEU A 165 -5.03 1.78 2.31
C LEU A 165 -4.38 0.75 1.40
N LEU A 166 -4.42 -0.50 1.82
CA LEU A 166 -3.79 -1.60 1.11
C LEU A 166 -4.71 -2.09 -0.02
N GLY A 167 -4.17 -2.13 -1.23
CA GLY A 167 -4.86 -2.62 -2.43
C GLY A 167 -4.10 -3.77 -3.10
N ALA A 168 -4.84 -4.66 -3.75
CA ALA A 168 -4.30 -5.77 -4.54
C ALA A 168 -5.07 -5.86 -5.87
N PHE A 169 -4.35 -6.00 -6.97
CA PHE A 169 -4.90 -6.00 -8.33
C PHE A 169 -4.20 -7.05 -9.19
N ASP A 170 -4.91 -7.56 -10.18
CA ASP A 170 -4.36 -8.41 -11.23
C ASP A 170 -4.42 -7.63 -12.53
N VAL A 171 -3.31 -7.04 -12.94
CA VAL A 171 -3.20 -6.25 -14.17
C VAL A 171 -2.20 -6.94 -15.09
N GLU A 172 -2.70 -7.48 -16.18
CA GLU A 172 -1.86 -8.15 -17.18
C GLU A 172 -0.91 -7.14 -17.86
N PRO A 173 0.37 -7.47 -18.08
CA PRO A 173 1.28 -6.64 -18.87
C PRO A 173 0.66 -6.24 -20.21
N GLY A 174 0.74 -4.95 -20.58
CA GLY A 174 0.06 -4.43 -21.78
C GLY A 174 -1.39 -4.01 -21.58
N SER A 175 -2.05 -4.43 -20.49
CA SER A 175 -3.43 -4.06 -20.17
C SER A 175 -3.48 -2.88 -19.19
N ALA A 176 -4.57 -2.14 -19.24
CA ALA A 176 -4.90 -1.12 -18.24
C ALA A 176 -6.05 -1.56 -17.32
N THR A 177 -6.85 -2.57 -17.66
CA THR A 177 -8.00 -2.96 -16.86
C THR A 177 -7.67 -4.22 -16.04
N PRO A 178 -7.92 -4.21 -14.71
CA PRO A 178 -7.71 -5.39 -13.88
C PRO A 178 -8.60 -6.57 -14.27
N LYS A 179 -8.11 -7.80 -14.05
CA LYS A 179 -8.92 -9.02 -14.09
C LYS A 179 -9.77 -9.11 -12.81
N VAL A 180 -11.00 -8.66 -12.90
CA VAL A 180 -11.92 -8.51 -11.74
C VAL A 180 -12.40 -9.82 -11.13
N ASN A 181 -12.23 -10.94 -11.82
CA ASN A 181 -12.59 -12.27 -11.33
C ASN A 181 -11.44 -12.96 -10.57
N THR A 182 -10.26 -12.33 -10.48
CA THR A 182 -9.12 -12.87 -9.73
C THR A 182 -9.34 -12.65 -8.24
N MET A 183 -9.38 -13.73 -7.47
CA MET A 183 -9.67 -13.68 -6.03
C MET A 183 -8.44 -13.88 -5.14
N THR A 184 -7.38 -14.52 -5.64
CA THR A 184 -6.20 -14.86 -4.83
C THR A 184 -4.86 -14.66 -5.53
N ASP A 185 -4.82 -14.60 -6.87
CA ASP A 185 -3.60 -14.57 -7.66
C ASP A 185 -3.27 -13.16 -8.16
N PHE A 186 -3.19 -12.20 -7.23
CA PHE A 186 -2.91 -10.79 -7.56
C PHE A 186 -1.43 -10.57 -7.87
N ASN A 187 -1.13 -9.80 -8.90
CA ASN A 187 0.25 -9.48 -9.31
C ASN A 187 0.68 -8.05 -8.92
N THR A 188 -0.24 -7.19 -8.47
CA THR A 188 0.04 -5.80 -8.16
C THR A 188 -0.42 -5.46 -6.75
N TRP A 189 0.54 -5.10 -5.89
CA TRP A 189 0.29 -4.78 -4.47
C TRP A 189 0.60 -3.32 -4.22
N ALA A 190 -0.36 -2.57 -3.68
CA ALA A 190 -0.31 -1.12 -3.68
C ALA A 190 -0.63 -0.48 -2.32
N PHE A 191 0.08 0.60 -2.04
CA PHE A 191 -0.28 1.58 -1.02
C PHE A 191 -1.07 2.70 -1.68
N ASN A 192 -2.27 3.01 -1.21
CA ASN A 192 -3.09 4.09 -1.77
C ASN A 192 -3.23 4.02 -3.32
N SER A 193 -3.40 2.80 -3.85
CA SER A 193 -3.42 2.49 -5.30
C SER A 193 -2.23 3.11 -6.05
N ARG A 194 -1.07 3.15 -5.40
CA ARG A 194 0.24 3.48 -5.95
C ARG A 194 1.21 2.36 -5.59
N VAL A 195 2.16 2.11 -6.48
CA VAL A 195 3.21 1.10 -6.29
C VAL A 195 4.55 1.81 -6.41
N PHE A 196 5.54 1.40 -5.62
CA PHE A 196 6.88 1.98 -5.71
C PHE A 196 7.43 1.86 -7.14
N PRO A 197 8.04 2.92 -7.71
CA PRO A 197 8.44 4.20 -7.10
C PRO A 197 7.39 5.32 -7.25
N GLY A 198 6.14 5.00 -7.60
CA GLY A 198 5.06 5.96 -7.80
C GLY A 198 4.40 6.48 -6.52
N ILE A 199 4.55 5.81 -5.37
CA ILE A 199 4.06 6.31 -4.08
C ILE A 199 5.05 7.33 -3.50
N ASP A 200 4.55 8.43 -2.94
CA ASP A 200 5.38 9.43 -2.27
C ASP A 200 6.03 8.86 -1.00
N SER A 201 7.08 9.52 -0.52
CA SER A 201 7.74 9.24 0.76
C SER A 201 7.03 9.92 1.93
N MET A 202 7.15 9.32 3.13
CA MET A 202 6.76 9.94 4.39
C MET A 202 7.88 10.86 4.88
N ASN A 203 7.72 12.17 4.70
CA ASN A 203 8.73 13.16 5.07
C ASN A 203 8.42 13.77 6.44
N VAL A 204 9.31 13.55 7.41
CA VAL A 204 9.10 13.94 8.82
C VAL A 204 10.32 14.66 9.38
N ARG A 205 10.10 15.47 10.43
CA ARG A 205 11.20 16.09 11.16
C ARG A 205 11.72 15.13 12.22
N GLN A 206 13.03 15.15 12.44
CA GLN A 206 13.62 14.44 13.57
C GLN A 206 12.98 14.90 14.89
N GLY A 207 12.55 13.96 15.71
CA GLY A 207 11.82 14.19 16.96
C GLY A 207 10.31 14.41 16.82
N ASP A 208 9.75 14.42 15.59
CA ASP A 208 8.30 14.39 15.42
C ASP A 208 7.76 13.04 15.96
N ARG A 209 6.67 13.09 16.72
CA ARG A 209 5.83 11.90 16.94
C ARG A 209 5.03 11.66 15.68
N VAL A 210 5.20 10.47 15.10
CA VAL A 210 4.58 10.04 13.86
C VAL A 210 3.51 9.00 14.18
N ARG A 211 2.33 9.16 13.56
CA ARG A 211 1.29 8.15 13.52
C ARG A 211 1.14 7.63 12.10
N ILE A 212 1.03 6.32 11.96
CA ILE A 212 0.68 5.67 10.70
C ILE A 212 -0.59 4.87 10.93
N ARG A 213 -1.57 5.09 10.06
CA ARG A 213 -2.87 4.42 10.02
C ARG A 213 -2.92 3.56 8.78
N VAL A 214 -3.11 2.26 8.96
CA VAL A 214 -3.13 1.31 7.85
C VAL A 214 -4.41 0.52 7.89
N GLY A 215 -5.08 0.41 6.74
CA GLY A 215 -6.30 -0.37 6.56
C GLY A 215 -6.15 -1.38 5.44
N ASN A 216 -6.69 -2.58 5.65
CA ASN A 216 -6.55 -3.67 4.70
C ASN A 216 -7.91 -4.15 4.18
N LEU A 217 -8.16 -3.95 2.88
CA LEU A 217 -9.31 -4.50 2.16
C LEU A 217 -8.89 -5.47 1.05
N THR A 218 -7.64 -5.92 1.06
CA THR A 218 -7.18 -6.98 0.15
C THR A 218 -7.62 -8.36 0.64
N MET A 219 -7.44 -9.40 -0.17
CA MET A 219 -7.79 -10.78 0.19
C MET A 219 -6.71 -11.52 1.00
N THR A 220 -5.69 -10.82 1.52
CA THR A 220 -4.63 -11.42 2.33
C THR A 220 -4.15 -10.47 3.43
N ASN A 221 -3.51 -11.01 4.46
CA ASN A 221 -2.90 -10.19 5.51
C ASN A 221 -1.62 -9.51 5.02
N HIS A 222 -1.23 -8.40 5.66
CA HIS A 222 0.00 -7.67 5.33
C HIS A 222 0.80 -7.36 6.60
N PRO A 223 1.99 -7.96 6.79
CA PRO A 223 2.91 -7.57 7.84
C PRO A 223 3.60 -6.27 7.45
N ILE A 224 3.18 -5.13 8.02
CA ILE A 224 3.75 -3.82 7.70
C ILE A 224 4.92 -3.53 8.63
N HIS A 225 6.10 -3.27 8.05
CA HIS A 225 7.37 -3.08 8.72
C HIS A 225 7.93 -1.68 8.46
N VAL A 226 8.51 -1.06 9.50
CA VAL A 226 9.28 0.18 9.39
C VAL A 226 10.70 -0.05 9.87
N HIS A 227 11.68 0.42 9.09
CA HIS A 227 13.09 0.32 9.46
C HIS A 227 13.47 1.45 10.42
N GLY A 228 14.53 1.22 11.21
CA GLY A 228 15.16 2.22 12.06
C GLY A 228 14.36 2.69 13.28
N HIS A 229 13.17 2.14 13.52
CA HIS A 229 12.30 2.55 14.62
C HIS A 229 11.50 1.36 15.17
N GLU A 230 11.39 1.26 16.48
CA GLU A 230 10.29 0.54 17.13
C GLU A 230 9.06 1.44 17.26
N PHE A 231 7.86 0.85 17.24
CA PHE A 231 6.61 1.57 17.40
C PHE A 231 5.68 0.87 18.39
N GLU A 232 4.73 1.60 18.95
CA GLU A 232 3.62 1.03 19.70
C GLU A 232 2.37 0.88 18.83
N VAL A 233 1.66 -0.24 18.96
CA VAL A 233 0.30 -0.35 18.42
C VAL A 233 -0.66 0.41 19.33
N THR A 234 -1.20 1.51 18.82
CA THR A 234 -1.98 2.50 19.59
C THR A 234 -3.47 2.52 19.24
N GLY A 235 -3.87 1.79 18.19
CA GLY A 235 -5.27 1.70 17.77
C GLY A 235 -5.53 0.49 16.87
N THR A 236 -6.78 0.03 16.89
CA THR A 236 -7.31 -1.07 16.08
C THR A 236 -8.56 -0.60 15.32
N ASP A 237 -9.20 -1.50 14.56
CA ASP A 237 -10.55 -1.34 14.00
C ASP A 237 -11.64 -1.11 15.08
N GLY A 238 -11.34 -1.44 16.34
CA GLY A 238 -12.15 -1.10 17.50
C GLY A 238 -12.03 0.34 17.99
N GLY A 239 -10.99 1.07 17.57
CA GLY A 239 -10.63 2.42 18.05
C GLY A 239 -9.30 2.45 18.82
N PRO A 240 -9.04 3.52 19.60
CA PRO A 240 -7.80 3.69 20.36
C PRO A 240 -7.58 2.59 21.42
N VAL A 241 -6.36 2.07 21.50
CA VAL A 241 -5.91 1.14 22.54
C VAL A 241 -5.46 1.94 23.76
N PRO A 242 -5.97 1.65 24.97
CA PRO A 242 -5.55 2.36 26.18
C PRO A 242 -4.06 2.17 26.43
N PRO A 243 -3.33 3.16 26.96
CA PRO A 243 -1.87 3.09 27.13
C PRO A 243 -1.37 1.83 27.85
N SER A 244 -2.11 1.34 28.83
CA SER A 244 -1.76 0.13 29.60
C SER A 244 -1.87 -1.19 28.81
N ALA A 245 -2.44 -1.17 27.61
CA ALA A 245 -2.64 -2.35 26.76
C ALA A 245 -1.95 -2.21 25.39
N ARG A 246 -1.17 -1.16 25.18
CA ARG A 246 -0.33 -1.01 23.99
C ARG A 246 0.87 -1.96 24.08
N TRP A 247 1.39 -2.36 22.93
CA TRP A 247 2.56 -3.22 22.86
C TRP A 247 3.54 -2.70 21.80
N PRO A 248 4.85 -2.88 22.02
CA PRO A 248 5.88 -2.50 21.07
C PRO A 248 6.01 -3.54 19.96
N GLU A 249 6.33 -3.08 18.75
CA GLU A 249 6.59 -3.88 17.57
C GLU A 249 7.58 -3.16 16.65
N VAL A 250 8.15 -3.90 15.70
CA VAL A 250 8.77 -3.34 14.48
C VAL A 250 7.98 -3.71 13.22
N THR A 251 7.09 -4.70 13.33
CA THR A 251 6.24 -5.18 12.26
C THR A 251 4.86 -5.50 12.82
N ALA A 252 3.80 -4.98 12.20
CA ALA A 252 2.43 -5.27 12.60
C ALA A 252 1.68 -5.97 11.47
N ASP A 253 1.15 -7.16 11.74
CA ASP A 253 0.27 -7.85 10.81
C ASP A 253 -1.13 -7.23 10.78
N ILE A 254 -1.64 -7.01 9.57
CA ILE A 254 -2.93 -6.39 9.32
C ILE A 254 -3.77 -7.36 8.52
N ALA A 255 -4.69 -8.07 9.18
CA ALA A 255 -5.57 -9.02 8.51
C ALA A 255 -6.63 -8.31 7.66
N VAL A 256 -7.33 -9.10 6.83
CA VAL A 256 -8.41 -8.61 5.97
C VAL A 256 -9.52 -7.96 6.81
N GLY A 257 -9.96 -6.76 6.41
CA GLY A 257 -10.94 -5.96 7.13
C GLY A 257 -10.40 -5.21 8.35
N GLN A 258 -9.14 -5.45 8.76
CA GLN A 258 -8.60 -4.82 9.94
C GLN A 258 -7.96 -3.46 9.65
N MET A 259 -7.97 -2.64 10.71
CA MET A 259 -7.22 -1.40 10.81
C MET A 259 -6.16 -1.53 11.90
N ARG A 260 -5.01 -0.89 11.68
CA ARG A 260 -4.00 -0.67 12.71
C ARG A 260 -3.55 0.78 12.71
N GLN A 261 -3.33 1.29 13.92
CA GLN A 261 -2.68 2.57 14.14
C GLN A 261 -1.42 2.31 14.95
N VAL A 262 -0.28 2.77 14.43
CA VAL A 262 1.02 2.66 15.09
C VAL A 262 1.62 4.03 15.30
N GLU A 263 2.36 4.21 16.40
CA GLU A 263 3.02 5.46 16.72
C GLU A 263 4.44 5.26 17.20
N PHE A 264 5.34 6.16 16.78
CA PHE A 264 6.73 6.20 17.21
C PHE A 264 7.24 7.65 17.21
N VAL A 265 8.40 7.87 17.81
CA VAL A 265 9.15 9.13 17.69
C VAL A 265 10.19 8.95 16.60
N ALA A 266 10.23 9.84 15.61
CA ALA A 266 11.21 9.77 14.53
C ALA A 266 12.56 10.35 14.99
N ASP A 267 13.25 9.67 15.89
CA ASP A 267 14.52 10.12 16.48
C ASP A 267 15.76 9.73 15.66
N GLU A 268 15.65 8.72 14.79
CA GLU A 268 16.74 8.26 13.93
C GLU A 268 16.71 8.93 12.53
N ALA A 269 17.71 9.78 12.26
CA ALA A 269 17.83 10.48 10.99
C ALA A 269 18.28 9.52 9.87
N GLY A 270 17.56 9.49 8.75
CA GLY A 270 17.86 8.57 7.66
C GLY A 270 16.78 8.52 6.59
N ASP A 271 17.02 7.69 5.58
CA ASP A 271 16.01 7.18 4.66
C ASP A 271 15.74 5.73 5.04
N TRP A 272 14.58 5.48 5.62
CA TRP A 272 14.21 4.18 6.19
C TRP A 272 13.12 3.54 5.36
N ALA A 273 13.25 2.25 5.04
CA ALA A 273 12.21 1.54 4.32
C ALA A 273 10.94 1.38 5.16
N PHE A 274 9.80 1.55 4.52
CA PHE A 274 8.47 1.24 5.05
C PHE A 274 7.74 0.37 4.03
N HIS A 275 7.46 -0.88 4.38
CA HIS A 275 6.99 -1.85 3.39
C HIS A 275 6.18 -3.00 3.99
N CYS A 276 5.45 -3.72 3.12
CA CYS A 276 4.92 -5.02 3.47
C CYS A 276 6.06 -6.05 3.52
N HIS A 277 6.11 -6.90 4.54
CA HIS A 277 7.20 -7.86 4.74
C HIS A 277 6.96 -9.21 4.03
N LYS A 278 5.91 -9.31 3.23
CA LYS A 278 5.79 -10.41 2.25
C LYS A 278 6.60 -10.02 1.02
N SER A 279 7.69 -10.75 0.75
CA SER A 279 8.58 -10.45 -0.38
C SER A 279 7.79 -10.32 -1.69
N HIS A 280 6.82 -11.19 -1.95
CA HIS A 280 5.94 -11.08 -3.13
C HIS A 280 5.28 -9.69 -3.29
N HIS A 281 4.98 -9.00 -2.20
CA HIS A 281 4.27 -7.71 -2.21
C HIS A 281 5.20 -6.53 -2.46
N THR A 282 6.52 -6.72 -2.39
CA THR A 282 7.54 -5.67 -2.55
C THR A 282 8.38 -5.83 -3.82
N MET A 283 7.98 -6.66 -4.77
CA MET A 283 8.79 -6.95 -5.98
C MET A 283 8.15 -6.43 -7.27
N GLY A 284 6.90 -5.97 -7.22
CA GLY A 284 6.10 -5.66 -8.42
C GLY A 284 5.46 -6.93 -9.01
N PRO A 285 5.09 -6.93 -10.31
CA PRO A 285 4.40 -8.06 -10.92
C PRO A 285 5.36 -9.23 -11.08
N MET A 286 5.15 -10.27 -10.26
CA MET A 286 5.92 -11.50 -10.36
C MET A 286 5.20 -12.47 -11.29
N GLY A 287 5.92 -13.01 -12.28
CA GLY A 287 5.43 -14.08 -13.13
C GLY A 287 5.63 -15.43 -12.45
N HIS A 288 4.57 -16.23 -12.31
CA HIS A 288 4.63 -17.56 -11.69
C HIS A 288 5.11 -18.67 -12.65
N ASP A 289 5.17 -18.38 -13.95
CA ASP A 289 5.44 -19.37 -15.00
C ASP A 289 6.90 -19.36 -15.51
N VAL A 290 7.79 -18.62 -14.87
CA VAL A 290 9.21 -18.57 -15.26
C VAL A 290 9.99 -19.71 -14.56
N PRO A 291 10.67 -20.60 -15.31
CA PRO A 291 11.45 -21.68 -14.71
C PRO A 291 12.61 -21.13 -13.87
N THR A 292 12.95 -21.83 -12.78
CA THR A 292 14.17 -21.53 -12.00
C THR A 292 15.41 -21.90 -12.80
N MET A 293 16.23 -20.90 -13.13
CA MET A 293 17.46 -21.06 -13.91
C MET A 293 18.74 -21.01 -13.06
N ILE A 294 18.62 -20.85 -11.73
CA ILE A 294 19.76 -20.73 -10.81
C ILE A 294 20.64 -21.97 -10.92
N GLY A 295 21.92 -21.75 -11.25
CA GLY A 295 22.93 -22.81 -11.37
C GLY A 295 22.82 -23.67 -12.64
N VAL A 296 21.94 -23.33 -13.59
CA VAL A 296 21.90 -23.99 -14.90
C VAL A 296 23.04 -23.47 -15.76
N GLU A 297 23.93 -24.35 -16.22
CA GLU A 297 25.01 -23.98 -17.15
C GLU A 297 24.45 -23.71 -18.55
N GLN A 298 24.36 -22.44 -18.94
CA GLN A 298 23.76 -22.03 -20.21
C GLN A 298 24.77 -21.48 -21.23
N LYS A 299 26.05 -21.35 -20.90
CA LYS A 299 27.05 -20.64 -21.73
C LYS A 299 27.06 -21.10 -23.19
N ASP A 300 27.09 -22.40 -23.44
CA ASP A 300 27.14 -22.97 -24.79
C ASP A 300 25.81 -22.85 -25.54
N LEU A 301 24.69 -22.80 -24.82
CA LEU A 301 23.36 -22.64 -25.37
C LEU A 301 23.10 -21.17 -25.74
N VAL A 302 23.49 -20.24 -24.87
CA VAL A 302 23.36 -18.78 -25.05
C VAL A 302 24.09 -18.32 -26.29
N ALA A 303 25.34 -18.78 -26.48
CA ALA A 303 26.12 -18.46 -27.67
C ALA A 303 25.47 -18.96 -28.98
N LYS A 304 24.63 -19.99 -28.92
CA LYS A 304 23.85 -20.47 -30.07
C LYS A 304 22.56 -19.67 -30.24
N ILE A 305 21.86 -19.33 -29.16
CA ILE A 305 20.64 -18.53 -29.20
C ILE A 305 20.94 -17.11 -29.69
N GLN A 306 22.01 -16.49 -29.20
CA GLN A 306 22.42 -15.14 -29.61
C GLN A 306 22.78 -15.02 -31.10
N LYS A 307 23.15 -16.12 -31.76
CA LYS A 307 23.33 -16.14 -33.22
C LYS A 307 22.02 -16.01 -33.99
N LEU A 308 20.90 -16.40 -33.37
CA LEU A 308 19.55 -16.34 -33.95
C LEU A 308 18.77 -15.13 -33.44
N VAL A 309 18.96 -14.75 -32.17
CA VAL A 309 18.32 -13.63 -31.49
C VAL A 309 19.43 -12.84 -30.77
N PRO A 310 20.07 -11.87 -31.44
CA PRO A 310 21.22 -11.14 -30.89
C PRO A 310 20.96 -10.51 -29.52
N ASP A 311 19.72 -10.13 -29.25
CA ASP A 311 19.31 -9.47 -28.01
C ASP A 311 18.89 -10.45 -26.89
N TYR A 312 19.13 -11.76 -27.06
CA TYR A 312 18.81 -12.75 -26.03
C TYR A 312 19.73 -12.59 -24.80
N MET A 313 19.08 -12.45 -23.63
CA MET A 313 19.74 -12.33 -22.33
C MET A 313 19.36 -13.49 -21.42
N VAL A 314 20.36 -13.99 -20.68
CA VAL A 314 20.13 -14.98 -19.64
C VAL A 314 19.55 -14.28 -18.42
N MET A 315 18.46 -14.83 -17.90
CA MET A 315 17.72 -14.29 -16.78
C MET A 315 17.77 -15.30 -15.64
N GLY A 316 18.14 -14.88 -14.44
CA GLY A 316 17.97 -15.70 -13.24
C GLY A 316 18.99 -16.82 -13.02
N ASP A 317 20.09 -16.90 -13.80
CA ASP A 317 21.11 -17.94 -13.60
C ASP A 317 21.97 -17.71 -12.35
N LYS A 318 22.20 -16.44 -12.00
CA LYS A 318 22.92 -15.98 -10.80
C LYS A 318 22.02 -15.26 -9.78
N GLY A 319 20.71 -15.29 -10.00
CA GLY A 319 19.72 -14.49 -9.27
C GLY A 319 19.05 -13.45 -10.17
N MET A 320 18.15 -12.64 -9.60
CA MET A 320 17.34 -11.66 -10.35
C MET A 320 17.82 -10.21 -10.20
N ALA A 321 18.89 -9.96 -9.44
CA ALA A 321 19.44 -8.62 -9.20
C ALA A 321 19.79 -7.86 -10.49
N ASP A 322 20.30 -8.56 -11.50
CA ASP A 322 20.63 -7.98 -12.80
C ASP A 322 19.41 -7.25 -13.43
N MET A 323 18.19 -7.67 -13.12
CA MET A 323 16.96 -7.01 -13.59
C MET A 323 16.75 -5.60 -13.04
N GLY A 324 17.33 -5.28 -11.88
CA GLY A 324 17.27 -3.92 -11.34
C GLY A 324 18.12 -2.93 -12.14
N ALA A 325 19.11 -3.41 -12.90
CA ALA A 325 20.05 -2.59 -13.67
C ALA A 325 19.82 -2.64 -15.19
N MET A 326 18.97 -3.52 -15.68
CA MET A 326 18.73 -3.75 -17.11
C MET A 326 17.41 -3.15 -17.58
N GLU A 327 17.44 -2.43 -18.70
CA GLU A 327 16.25 -1.98 -19.41
C GLU A 327 15.91 -2.97 -20.53
N MET A 328 14.86 -3.77 -20.33
CA MET A 328 14.26 -4.56 -21.40
C MET A 328 13.08 -3.81 -22.01
N PRO A 329 12.85 -3.90 -23.33
CA PRO A 329 11.60 -3.42 -23.94
C PRO A 329 10.43 -4.19 -23.31
N LEU A 330 9.58 -3.47 -22.58
CA LEU A 330 8.32 -4.00 -22.07
C LEU A 330 7.18 -3.56 -22.98
N PRO A 331 6.07 -4.32 -23.05
CA PRO A 331 4.84 -3.82 -23.64
C PRO A 331 4.44 -2.50 -22.98
N ASP A 332 3.80 -1.60 -23.75
CA ASP A 332 3.24 -0.37 -23.22
C ASP A 332 2.39 -0.65 -21.96
N ASN A 333 2.40 0.25 -20.98
CA ASN A 333 1.61 0.12 -19.76
C ASN A 333 1.91 -1.14 -18.94
N THR A 334 3.18 -1.54 -18.86
CA THR A 334 3.65 -2.63 -17.99
C THR A 334 4.39 -2.06 -16.79
N LEU A 335 4.06 -2.54 -15.58
CA LEU A 335 4.81 -2.24 -14.37
C LEU A 335 6.14 -3.00 -14.38
N PRO A 336 7.31 -2.34 -14.40
CA PRO A 336 8.59 -3.03 -14.29
C PRO A 336 8.73 -3.74 -12.94
N MET A 337 9.37 -4.91 -12.94
CA MET A 337 9.76 -5.60 -11.71
C MET A 337 10.85 -4.81 -10.98
N MET A 338 10.82 -4.82 -9.64
CA MET A 338 11.88 -4.30 -8.79
C MET A 338 12.31 -2.86 -9.12
N ALA A 339 11.35 -2.03 -9.50
CA ALA A 339 11.58 -0.68 -10.00
C ALA A 339 11.84 0.34 -8.88
N GLY A 340 12.95 1.05 -8.99
CA GLY A 340 13.24 2.20 -8.14
C GLY A 340 14.74 2.40 -7.97
N GLN A 341 15.12 3.62 -7.64
CA GLN A 341 16.52 4.03 -7.51
C GLN A 341 16.76 4.60 -6.11
N GLY A 342 17.94 4.33 -5.59
CA GLY A 342 18.49 4.89 -4.35
C GLY A 342 19.85 5.55 -4.57
N PRO A 343 20.47 6.08 -3.52
CA PRO A 343 21.77 6.74 -3.61
C PRO A 343 22.93 5.79 -3.97
N PHE A 344 22.71 4.47 -3.91
CA PHE A 344 23.69 3.43 -4.21
C PHE A 344 23.36 2.61 -5.46
N GLY A 345 22.37 3.03 -6.26
CA GLY A 345 21.89 2.30 -7.45
C GLY A 345 20.46 1.76 -7.28
N PRO A 346 20.09 0.73 -8.05
CA PRO A 346 18.75 0.14 -8.01
C PRO A 346 18.38 -0.30 -6.59
N ALA A 347 17.16 0.03 -6.16
CA ALA A 347 16.67 -0.38 -4.85
C ALA A 347 16.22 -1.85 -4.81
N GLU A 348 16.03 -2.46 -6.00
CA GLU A 348 15.52 -3.83 -6.18
C GLU A 348 14.16 -4.10 -5.48
N MET A 349 13.37 -3.04 -5.28
CA MET A 349 12.07 -3.08 -4.60
C MET A 349 10.99 -2.50 -5.52
N GLY A 350 9.74 -2.87 -5.29
CA GLY A 350 8.54 -2.44 -6.01
C GLY A 350 7.31 -2.55 -5.12
N GLY A 351 6.10 -2.43 -5.69
CA GLY A 351 4.85 -2.74 -4.98
C GLY A 351 4.60 -1.92 -3.71
N MET A 352 4.28 -2.59 -2.61
CA MET A 352 4.02 -2.02 -1.27
C MET A 352 5.31 -1.64 -0.55
N PHE A 353 6.02 -0.67 -1.10
CA PHE A 353 7.26 -0.11 -0.55
C PHE A 353 7.23 1.42 -0.63
N THR A 354 7.72 2.11 0.38
CA THR A 354 8.06 3.54 0.33
C THR A 354 9.13 3.85 1.38
N LEU A 355 9.50 5.11 1.50
CA LEU A 355 10.52 5.59 2.42
C LEU A 355 9.90 6.48 3.50
N LEU A 356 10.31 6.25 4.75
CA LEU A 356 10.27 7.23 5.82
C LEU A 356 11.57 8.04 5.77
N LYS A 357 11.46 9.33 5.42
CA LYS A 357 12.60 10.25 5.38
C LYS A 357 12.58 11.15 6.61
N VAL A 358 13.55 10.96 7.50
CA VAL A 358 13.69 11.73 8.73
C VAL A 358 14.79 12.78 8.54
N ARG A 359 14.46 14.06 8.75
CA ARG A 359 15.42 15.18 8.62
C ARG A 359 15.28 16.17 9.78
N ALA A 360 16.40 16.57 10.38
CA ALA A 360 16.39 17.64 11.39
C ALA A 360 15.80 18.97 10.85
N GLY A 361 16.04 19.26 9.55
CA GLY A 361 15.60 20.49 8.89
C GLY A 361 14.17 20.48 8.31
N GLN A 362 13.44 19.36 8.38
CA GLN A 362 12.07 19.31 7.84
C GLN A 362 11.17 20.24 8.64
N LYS A 363 10.49 21.18 7.99
CA LYS A 363 9.63 22.16 8.70
C LYS A 363 8.29 21.53 9.12
N PRO A 364 7.68 21.98 10.23
CA PRO A 364 6.31 21.60 10.57
C PRO A 364 5.35 21.85 9.40
N GLY A 365 4.52 20.86 9.07
CA GLY A 365 3.56 20.94 7.96
C GLY A 365 4.17 20.89 6.55
N ASP A 366 5.49 20.80 6.42
CA ASP A 366 6.16 20.60 5.13
C ASP A 366 6.28 19.10 4.84
N TYR A 367 5.67 18.63 3.75
CA TYR A 367 5.68 17.22 3.33
C TYR A 367 6.49 16.99 2.05
N ARG A 368 7.18 18.02 1.53
CA ARG A 368 8.01 17.89 0.32
C ARG A 368 9.18 16.94 0.54
N ASP A 369 9.55 16.22 -0.51
CA ASP A 369 10.71 15.31 -0.49
C ASP A 369 12.02 16.12 -0.27
N PRO A 370 12.77 15.84 0.81
CA PRO A 370 14.03 16.51 1.11
C PRO A 370 15.23 16.01 0.28
N GLY A 371 15.03 15.09 -0.66
CA GLY A 371 16.08 14.39 -1.39
C GLY A 371 16.68 13.23 -0.58
N TRP A 372 17.77 12.65 -1.07
CA TRP A 372 18.45 11.52 -0.43
C TRP A 372 19.18 11.93 0.85
N PHE A 373 19.21 11.02 1.82
CA PHE A 373 19.93 11.21 3.06
C PHE A 373 21.44 11.28 2.82
N ARG A 374 22.10 12.24 3.46
CA ARG A 374 23.56 12.37 3.42
C ARG A 374 24.15 11.59 4.58
N HIS A 375 24.63 10.39 4.29
CA HIS A 375 25.24 9.52 5.29
C HIS A 375 26.47 10.17 5.94
N PRO A 376 26.56 10.22 7.28
CA PRO A 376 27.76 10.67 7.96
C PRO A 376 29.00 9.83 7.59
N ALA A 377 30.19 10.43 7.72
CA ALA A 377 31.42 9.73 7.42
C ALA A 377 31.58 8.48 8.30
N GLY A 378 31.84 7.33 7.68
CA GLY A 378 32.05 6.06 8.38
C GLY A 378 30.78 5.29 8.75
N THR A 379 29.58 5.78 8.40
CA THR A 379 28.30 5.10 8.70
C THR A 379 27.72 4.33 7.50
N VAL A 380 28.51 4.13 6.44
CA VAL A 380 28.14 3.31 5.28
C VAL A 380 29.00 2.05 5.30
N ALA A 381 28.38 0.91 5.05
CA ALA A 381 29.10 -0.35 4.88
C ALA A 381 30.16 -0.19 3.78
N ARG A 382 31.34 -0.77 4.00
CA ARG A 382 32.46 -0.66 3.07
C ARG A 382 33.09 -2.02 2.83
N GLU A 383 33.64 -2.18 1.64
CA GLU A 383 34.49 -3.31 1.32
C GLU A 383 35.69 -3.34 2.27
N VAL A 384 36.04 -4.55 2.72
CA VAL A 384 37.29 -4.83 3.42
C VAL A 384 38.04 -5.90 2.63
N PRO A 385 39.37 -5.82 2.54
CA PRO A 385 40.17 -6.87 1.92
C PRO A 385 39.89 -8.25 2.52
N ASP A 386 39.76 -9.25 1.65
CA ASP A 386 39.36 -10.63 2.00
C ASP A 386 40.41 -11.36 2.88
N ASP A 387 41.67 -10.90 2.84
CA ASP A 387 42.77 -11.43 3.66
C ASP A 387 42.58 -11.23 5.18
N ARG A 388 41.56 -10.44 5.58
CA ARG A 388 41.19 -10.21 6.98
C ARG A 388 40.03 -11.08 7.47
N ALA A 389 39.32 -11.78 6.58
CA ALA A 389 38.20 -12.63 6.97
C ALA A 389 38.71 -13.98 7.50
N PRO A 390 38.35 -14.41 8.72
CA PRO A 390 38.66 -15.77 9.17
C PRO A 390 37.94 -16.78 8.26
N PRO A 391 38.51 -17.98 8.03
CA PRO A 391 37.87 -19.00 7.22
C PRO A 391 36.49 -19.34 7.78
N ALA A 392 35.47 -19.33 6.93
CA ALA A 392 34.10 -19.59 7.33
C ALA A 392 33.98 -21.01 7.92
N SER A 393 33.62 -21.09 9.21
CA SER A 393 33.31 -22.36 9.86
C SER A 393 32.04 -22.95 9.26
N ARG A 394 32.14 -24.09 8.59
CA ARG A 394 30.97 -24.83 8.11
C ARG A 394 30.42 -25.70 9.24
N ALA A 395 29.10 -25.85 9.30
CA ALA A 395 28.51 -26.94 10.05
C ALA A 395 29.15 -28.28 9.60
N PRO A 396 29.43 -29.23 10.49
CA PRO A 396 30.00 -30.52 10.11
C PRO A 396 29.13 -31.14 9.01
N GLY A 397 29.69 -31.30 7.82
CA GLY A 397 28.93 -31.82 6.69
C GLY A 397 28.51 -33.26 6.98
N ALA A 398 27.21 -33.53 6.94
CA ALA A 398 26.76 -34.88 6.60
C ALA A 398 27.36 -35.18 5.22
N GLY A 399 28.23 -36.18 5.13
CA GLY A 399 28.92 -36.55 3.90
C GLY A 399 27.92 -36.95 2.83
N ALA A 400 27.48 -35.99 2.02
CA ALA A 400 26.69 -36.22 0.82
C ALA A 400 27.43 -35.55 -0.33
N ALA A 401 27.94 -36.36 -1.24
CA ALA A 401 28.32 -35.89 -2.57
C ALA A 401 27.12 -35.13 -3.18
N PRO A 402 27.35 -34.05 -3.96
CA PRO A 402 26.25 -33.36 -4.62
C PRO A 402 25.49 -34.39 -5.47
N ALA A 403 24.20 -34.56 -5.18
CA ALA A 403 23.34 -35.42 -5.97
C ALA A 403 23.41 -34.94 -7.41
N ALA A 404 23.78 -35.82 -8.35
CA ALA A 404 23.75 -35.50 -9.76
C ALA A 404 22.34 -34.99 -10.10
N ASN A 405 22.26 -33.74 -10.58
CA ASN A 405 20.99 -33.11 -10.97
C ASN A 405 20.32 -33.99 -12.03
N ALA A 406 19.34 -34.80 -11.62
CA ALA A 406 18.54 -35.60 -12.52
C ALA A 406 17.53 -34.68 -13.21
N VAL A 407 17.93 -34.12 -14.35
CA VAL A 407 17.04 -33.33 -15.21
C VAL A 407 15.94 -34.25 -15.74
N ARG A 408 14.71 -34.05 -15.27
CA ARG A 408 13.53 -34.75 -15.79
C ARG A 408 13.06 -34.01 -17.05
N LYS A 409 13.31 -34.58 -18.23
CA LYS A 409 12.75 -34.06 -19.49
C LYS A 409 11.21 -34.04 -19.40
N PRO A 410 10.53 -32.97 -19.82
CA PRO A 410 9.07 -32.97 -19.90
C PRO A 410 8.63 -34.06 -20.88
N ALA A 411 7.80 -34.99 -20.39
CA ALA A 411 7.11 -35.95 -21.26
C ALA A 411 6.00 -35.19 -21.99
N GLY A 412 6.11 -35.12 -23.31
CA GLY A 412 5.08 -34.51 -24.14
C GLY A 412 3.77 -35.28 -24.03
N GLY A 413 2.68 -34.54 -23.90
CA GLY A 413 1.33 -35.02 -24.19
C GLY A 413 0.33 -34.73 -23.10
N HIS A 414 -0.40 -33.63 -23.23
CA HIS A 414 -1.82 -33.63 -22.92
C HIS A 414 -2.55 -32.81 -23.98
N HIS A 415 -3.16 -33.54 -24.93
CA HIS A 415 -4.36 -33.08 -25.59
C HIS A 415 -5.45 -32.96 -24.52
N HIS A 416 -6.05 -31.78 -24.38
CA HIS A 416 -7.50 -31.62 -24.30
C HIS A 416 -7.89 -30.19 -24.63
#